data_AF-A0A4U1EH85-F1
#
_entry.id   AF-A0A4U1EH85-F1
#
_cell.length_a   1.000
_cell.length_b   1.000
_cell.length_c   1.000
_cell.angle_alpha   90.00
_cell.angle_beta   90.00
_cell.angle_gamma   90.00
#
_symmetry.space_group_name_H-M   'P 1'
#
loop_
_entity.id
_entity.type
_entity.pdbx_description
1 polymer ?
#
loop_
_entity_poly.entity_id
_entity_poly.type
_entity_poly.pdbx_seq_one_letter_code
_entity_poly.pdbx_strand_id
1 'polypeptide(L)'
;MLPGMEGTTLYVAAMGKPFPPEPPDLIPRRVRKSCQTASTATAEAPAQTRKHVDAEVQTEAPEPVSQQPVPQCDGPRLVAFLRRVEAMVTRELNKNWQSHAFDGFEVNWSEQQQT
;
A
#
# COMPACT_ATOMS: atom_id res chain seq x y z
N MET A 1 59.06 14.76 84.92
CA MET A 1 59.60 15.58 86.02
C MET A 1 60.95 16.12 85.56
N LEU A 2 61.01 17.43 85.28
CA LEU A 2 62.21 18.25 84.98
C LEU A 2 63.00 17.92 83.69
N PRO A 3 63.89 18.81 83.20
CA PRO A 3 63.58 20.03 82.44
C PRO A 3 64.52 20.17 81.22
N GLY A 4 64.53 21.36 80.57
CA GLY A 4 65.21 21.61 79.31
C GLY A 4 66.73 21.74 79.33
N MET A 5 67.28 21.97 78.14
CA MET A 5 68.49 22.76 77.90
C MET A 5 68.37 23.41 76.52
N GLU A 6 68.27 24.73 76.52
CA GLU A 6 68.55 25.59 75.37
C GLU A 6 70.06 25.76 75.20
N GLY A 7 70.48 26.03 73.95
CA GLY A 7 71.68 26.79 73.60
C GLY A 7 73.03 26.09 73.85
N THR A 8 74.08 26.25 73.06
CA THR A 8 74.49 27.42 72.29
C THR A 8 75.65 26.98 71.40
N THR A 9 75.69 27.42 70.14
CA THR A 9 76.95 27.82 69.50
C THR A 9 76.62 28.88 68.43
N LEU A 10 77.03 30.11 68.72
CA LEU A 10 77.03 31.27 67.84
C LEU A 10 78.33 31.28 67.03
N TYR A 11 78.29 31.57 65.72
CA TYR A 11 79.25 32.45 65.06
C TYR A 11 78.59 33.18 63.88
N VAL A 12 78.98 34.43 63.71
CA VAL A 12 78.27 35.52 63.02
C VAL A 12 78.88 35.80 61.62
N ALA A 13 77.97 36.06 60.68
CA ALA A 13 77.99 36.89 59.46
C ALA A 13 79.23 36.96 58.53
N ALA A 14 78.97 36.76 57.22
CA ALA A 14 79.63 37.53 56.17
C ALA A 14 78.76 37.64 54.89
N MET A 15 78.32 38.87 54.62
CA MET A 15 78.31 39.56 53.31
C MET A 15 77.35 39.09 52.19
N GLY A 16 76.58 40.05 51.69
CA GLY A 16 75.46 39.87 50.78
C GLY A 16 75.78 39.32 49.40
N LYS A 17 74.76 38.67 48.80
CA LYS A 17 74.67 38.40 47.37
C LYS A 17 73.35 38.95 46.82
N PRO A 18 73.38 39.70 45.70
CA PRO A 18 72.19 40.30 45.13
C PRO A 18 71.30 39.27 44.38
N PHE A 19 70.01 39.64 44.38
CA PHE A 19 68.80 39.13 43.71
C PHE A 19 68.95 38.07 42.59
N PRO A 20 68.20 36.94 42.62
CA PRO A 20 68.05 36.05 41.47
C PRO A 20 67.09 36.64 40.42
N PRO A 21 67.32 36.41 39.11
CA PRO A 21 66.53 37.02 38.04
C PRO A 21 65.13 36.40 37.90
N GLU A 22 64.15 37.23 37.55
CA GLU A 22 62.82 36.82 37.07
C GLU A 22 62.95 35.78 35.94
N PRO A 23 62.10 34.73 35.91
CA PRO A 23 62.24 33.65 34.95
C PRO A 23 61.92 34.13 33.52
N PRO A 24 62.66 33.66 32.50
CA PRO A 24 62.42 34.07 31.12
C PRO A 24 61.08 33.52 30.63
N ASP A 25 60.35 34.38 29.93
CA ASP A 25 59.05 34.11 29.29
C ASP A 25 58.99 32.72 28.66
N LEU A 26 58.10 31.87 29.19
CA LEU A 26 57.79 30.56 28.63
C LEU A 26 57.03 30.74 27.30
N ILE A 27 57.75 30.79 26.19
CA ILE A 27 57.12 30.73 24.86
C ILE A 27 56.47 29.33 24.70
N PRO A 28 55.15 29.22 24.55
CA PRO A 28 54.51 27.92 24.39
C PRO A 28 54.94 27.30 23.06
N ARG A 29 55.50 26.08 23.09
CA ARG A 29 55.87 25.33 21.89
C ARG A 29 54.63 25.11 21.02
N ARG A 30 54.69 25.52 19.74
CA ARG A 30 53.65 25.26 18.74
C ARG A 30 53.58 23.75 18.45
N VAL A 31 52.59 23.06 18.98
CA VAL A 31 52.33 21.64 18.68
C VAL A 31 51.54 21.54 17.38
N ARG A 32 52.16 21.01 16.31
CA ARG A 32 51.43 20.64 15.09
C ARG A 32 50.80 19.26 15.30
N LYS A 33 49.48 19.22 15.36
CA LYS A 33 48.69 17.98 15.41
C LYS A 33 48.04 17.78 14.05
N SER A 34 48.15 16.56 13.52
CA SER A 34 47.35 16.11 12.39
C SER A 34 46.53 14.93 12.88
N CYS A 35 45.22 14.98 12.64
CA CYS A 35 44.29 13.91 12.97
C CYS A 35 43.50 13.61 11.70
N GLN A 36 43.29 12.33 11.42
CA GLN A 36 42.50 11.89 10.27
C GLN A 36 41.43 10.90 10.74
N THR A 37 40.19 11.11 10.31
CA THR A 37 39.07 10.22 10.60
C THR A 37 39.02 9.08 9.58
N ALA A 38 38.68 7.88 10.03
CA ALA A 38 38.51 6.73 9.15
C ALA A 38 37.40 6.98 8.11
N SER A 39 37.52 6.33 6.95
CA SER A 39 36.54 6.46 5.86
C SER A 39 35.21 5.79 6.21
N THR A 40 34.11 6.33 5.70
CA THR A 40 32.75 5.79 5.89
C THR A 40 32.33 4.97 4.69
N ALA A 41 31.69 3.82 4.93
CA ALA A 41 31.08 3.02 3.88
C ALA A 41 29.67 3.54 3.56
N THR A 42 29.31 3.50 2.27
CA THR A 42 27.96 3.81 1.78
C THR A 42 27.46 2.63 0.96
N ALA A 43 26.17 2.31 1.09
CA ALA A 43 25.51 1.26 0.33
C ALA A 43 24.23 1.82 -0.30
N GLU A 44 24.07 1.57 -1.60
CA GLU A 44 22.86 1.93 -2.33
C GLU A 44 21.75 0.92 -2.05
N ALA A 45 20.54 1.42 -1.81
CA ALA A 45 19.36 0.60 -1.56
C ALA A 45 18.26 0.92 -2.58
N PRO A 46 17.69 -0.10 -3.25
CA PRO A 46 16.61 0.15 -4.20
C PRO A 46 15.32 0.53 -3.48
N ALA A 47 14.58 1.48 -4.05
CA ALA A 47 13.23 1.82 -3.65
C ALA A 47 12.30 1.72 -4.86
N GLN A 48 11.07 1.24 -4.64
CA GLN A 48 10.06 1.12 -5.70
C GLN A 48 8.73 1.71 -5.23
N THR A 49 8.08 2.42 -6.16
CA THR A 49 6.71 2.90 -6.02
C THR A 49 5.79 2.10 -6.93
N ARG A 50 4.52 1.99 -6.58
CA ARG A 50 3.51 1.29 -7.39
C ARG A 50 3.39 1.95 -8.77
N LYS A 51 3.60 1.18 -9.82
CA LYS A 51 3.33 1.56 -11.22
C LYS A 51 2.07 0.85 -11.68
N HIS A 52 1.20 1.57 -12.38
CA HIS A 52 0.04 0.98 -13.05
C HIS A 52 0.03 1.45 -14.50
N VAL A 53 -0.61 0.66 -15.34
CA VAL A 53 -0.90 0.98 -16.73
C VAL A 53 -2.33 0.54 -16.96
N ASP A 54 -3.10 1.36 -17.66
CA ASP A 54 -4.48 1.06 -17.99
C ASP A 54 -4.55 0.01 -19.10
N ALA A 55 -5.63 -0.78 -19.09
CA ALA A 55 -5.91 -1.77 -20.11
C ALA A 55 -7.36 -1.64 -20.55
N GLU A 56 -7.56 -1.52 -21.86
CA GLU A 56 -8.88 -1.49 -22.47
C GLU A 56 -9.10 -2.80 -23.23
N VAL A 57 -10.30 -3.35 -23.10
CA VAL A 57 -10.71 -4.58 -23.79
C VAL A 57 -12.09 -4.34 -24.39
N GLN A 58 -12.24 -4.67 -25.66
CA GLN A 58 -13.53 -4.69 -26.33
C GLN A 58 -14.02 -6.13 -26.39
N THR A 59 -15.19 -6.39 -25.81
CA THR A 59 -15.85 -7.70 -25.93
C THR A 59 -16.44 -7.85 -27.32
N GLU A 60 -16.10 -8.95 -27.98
CA GLU A 60 -16.71 -9.32 -29.26
C GLU A 60 -18.20 -9.66 -29.08
N ALA A 61 -18.98 -9.49 -30.15
CA ALA A 61 -20.36 -9.92 -30.17
C ALA A 61 -20.42 -11.45 -29.96
N PRO A 62 -21.33 -11.97 -29.13
CA PRO A 62 -21.48 -13.41 -28.96
C PRO A 62 -21.75 -14.07 -30.30
N GLU A 63 -21.07 -15.19 -30.56
CA GLU A 63 -21.33 -16.04 -31.72
C GLU A 63 -22.84 -16.33 -31.85
N PRO A 64 -23.41 -16.26 -33.06
CA PRO A 64 -24.80 -16.60 -33.26
C PRO A 64 -25.03 -18.04 -32.78
N VAL A 65 -25.92 -18.18 -31.80
CA VAL A 65 -26.32 -19.47 -31.25
C VAL A 65 -26.88 -20.28 -32.42
N SER A 66 -26.12 -21.27 -32.89
CA SER A 66 -26.64 -22.26 -33.83
C SER A 66 -27.93 -22.82 -33.23
N GLN A 67 -28.99 -22.96 -34.04
CA GLN A 67 -30.26 -23.56 -33.61
C GLN A 67 -29.94 -24.79 -32.76
N GLN A 68 -30.37 -24.77 -31.49
CA GLN A 68 -29.95 -25.78 -30.52
C GLN A 68 -30.09 -27.16 -31.17
N PRO A 69 -29.01 -27.95 -31.27
CA PRO A 69 -29.12 -29.35 -31.62
C PRO A 69 -30.18 -29.95 -30.71
N VAL A 70 -31.12 -30.72 -31.26
CA VAL A 70 -32.18 -31.37 -30.46
C VAL A 70 -31.48 -31.98 -29.24
N PRO A 71 -31.74 -31.46 -28.03
CA PRO A 71 -31.03 -31.94 -26.86
C PRO A 71 -31.23 -33.45 -26.78
N GLN A 72 -30.20 -34.19 -26.38
CA GLN A 72 -30.32 -35.63 -26.10
C GLN A 72 -31.25 -35.78 -24.89
N CYS A 73 -32.54 -35.68 -25.17
CA CYS A 73 -33.60 -35.69 -24.19
C CYS A 73 -33.95 -37.14 -23.93
N ASP A 74 -34.27 -37.45 -22.67
CA ASP A 74 -34.92 -38.71 -22.31
C ASP A 74 -36.27 -38.78 -23.04
N GLY A 75 -36.27 -39.41 -24.22
CA GLY A 75 -37.41 -39.48 -25.13
C GLY A 75 -38.69 -39.97 -24.44
N PRO A 76 -38.66 -41.07 -23.68
CA PRO A 76 -39.80 -41.52 -22.88
C PRO A 76 -40.36 -40.46 -21.92
N ARG A 77 -39.49 -39.77 -21.17
CA ARG A 77 -39.91 -38.73 -20.23
C ARG A 77 -40.50 -37.52 -20.95
N LEU A 78 -39.92 -37.10 -22.07
CA LEU A 78 -40.44 -36.01 -22.89
C LEU A 78 -41.83 -36.37 -23.45
N VAL A 79 -42.00 -37.57 -23.99
CA VAL A 79 -43.30 -38.05 -24.50
C VAL A 79 -44.34 -38.07 -23.38
N ALA A 80 -43.99 -38.56 -22.19
CA ALA A 80 -44.90 -38.56 -21.04
C ALA A 80 -45.34 -37.14 -20.64
N PHE A 81 -44.41 -36.17 -20.68
CA PHE A 81 -44.74 -34.77 -20.45
C PHE A 81 -45.70 -34.23 -21.52
N LEU A 82 -45.37 -34.40 -22.80
CA LEU A 82 -46.17 -33.92 -23.91
C LEU A 82 -47.59 -34.48 -23.85
N ARG A 83 -47.76 -35.77 -23.59
CA ARG A 83 -49.08 -36.40 -23.43
C ARG A 83 -49.90 -35.85 -22.26
N ARG A 84 -49.26 -35.44 -21.16
CA ARG A 84 -49.95 -34.84 -20.01
C ARG A 84 -50.46 -33.44 -20.30
N VAL A 85 -49.71 -32.65 -21.08
CA VAL A 85 -50.04 -31.24 -21.33
C VAL A 85 -50.92 -31.04 -22.57
N GLU A 86 -50.77 -31.88 -23.59
CA GLU A 86 -51.39 -31.74 -24.92
C GLU A 86 -52.92 -31.52 -24.82
N ALA A 87 -53.64 -32.43 -24.15
CA ALA A 87 -55.10 -32.34 -24.06
C ALA A 87 -55.59 -31.07 -23.34
N MET A 88 -54.86 -30.60 -22.33
CA MET A 88 -55.20 -29.39 -21.59
C MET A 88 -54.94 -28.14 -22.45
N VAL A 89 -53.73 -28.03 -23.02
CA VAL A 89 -53.34 -26.88 -23.85
C VAL A 89 -54.24 -26.76 -25.06
N THR A 90 -54.50 -27.86 -25.78
CA THR A 90 -55.41 -27.85 -26.94
C THR A 90 -56.81 -27.36 -26.56
N ARG A 91 -57.36 -27.85 -25.44
CA ARG A 91 -58.71 -27.46 -25.01
C ARG A 91 -58.76 -25.99 -24.62
N GLU A 92 -57.83 -25.52 -23.79
CA GLU A 92 -57.89 -24.14 -23.29
C GLU A 92 -57.54 -23.12 -24.41
N LEU A 93 -56.62 -23.44 -25.31
CA LEU A 93 -56.34 -22.59 -26.47
C LEU A 93 -57.54 -22.52 -27.44
N ASN A 94 -58.24 -23.64 -27.69
CA ASN A 94 -59.44 -23.61 -28.54
C ASN A 94 -60.55 -22.72 -27.93
N LYS A 95 -60.75 -22.81 -26.61
CA LYS A 95 -61.69 -21.92 -25.92
C LYS A 95 -61.26 -20.46 -26.02
N ASN A 96 -59.98 -20.18 -25.78
CA ASN A 96 -59.45 -18.82 -25.78
C ASN A 96 -59.50 -18.18 -27.17
N TRP A 97 -59.16 -18.92 -28.23
CA TRP A 97 -59.25 -18.45 -29.61
C TRP A 97 -60.68 -18.04 -29.99
N GLN A 98 -61.69 -18.74 -29.46
CA GLN A 98 -63.10 -18.46 -29.75
C GLN A 98 -63.73 -17.43 -28.80
N SER A 99 -63.01 -16.98 -27.77
CA SER A 99 -63.65 -16.22 -26.68
C SER A 99 -63.77 -14.72 -26.93
N HIS A 100 -63.18 -14.16 -27.98
CA HIS A 100 -63.26 -12.71 -28.29
C HIS A 100 -62.91 -11.79 -27.10
N ALA A 101 -62.08 -12.29 -26.16
CA ALA A 101 -61.95 -11.68 -24.83
C ALA A 101 -61.27 -10.29 -24.84
N PHE A 102 -60.69 -9.91 -25.98
CA PHE A 102 -59.93 -8.67 -26.14
C PHE A 102 -60.42 -7.83 -27.32
N ASP A 103 -61.63 -8.09 -27.82
CA ASP A 103 -62.21 -7.30 -28.90
C ASP A 103 -62.39 -5.83 -28.46
N GLY A 104 -61.99 -4.89 -29.31
CA GLY A 104 -62.05 -3.46 -29.00
C GLY A 104 -60.91 -2.95 -28.10
N PHE A 105 -59.88 -3.77 -27.83
CA PHE A 105 -58.68 -3.31 -27.13
C PHE A 105 -57.85 -2.36 -27.99
N GLU A 106 -57.76 -1.10 -27.58
CA GLU A 106 -56.88 -0.09 -28.20
C GLU A 106 -55.93 0.47 -27.15
N VAL A 107 -54.62 0.25 -27.34
CA VAL A 107 -53.57 0.85 -26.52
C VAL A 107 -52.64 1.62 -27.43
N ASN A 108 -52.58 2.93 -27.19
CA ASN A 108 -51.56 3.77 -27.78
C ASN A 108 -50.36 3.79 -26.81
N TRP A 109 -49.25 3.16 -27.22
CA TRP A 109 -47.99 3.13 -26.46
C TRP A 109 -47.21 4.45 -26.52
N SER A 110 -47.75 5.45 -27.21
CA SER A 110 -47.21 6.81 -27.31
C SER A 110 -48.23 7.83 -26.81
N GLU A 111 -47.74 8.95 -26.28
CA GLU A 111 -48.61 10.05 -25.90
C GLU A 111 -49.34 10.60 -27.12
N GLN A 112 -50.66 10.78 -27.00
CA GLN A 112 -51.46 11.41 -28.04
C GLN A 112 -51.02 12.87 -28.16
N GLN A 113 -50.50 13.24 -29.33
CA GLN A 113 -50.10 14.62 -29.60
C GLN A 113 -51.35 15.51 -29.69
N GLN A 114 -51.44 16.54 -28.84
CA GLN A 114 -52.48 17.57 -28.94
C GLN A 114 -52.20 18.45 -30.17
N THR A 115 -53.20 18.56 -31.05
CA THR A 115 -53.23 19.52 -32.16
C THR A 115 -54.15 20.68 -31.82
#